data_AF-A0A3M3ZSV9-F1
#
_entry.id   AF-A0A3M3ZSV9-F1
#
_cell.length_a   1.000
_cell.length_b   1.000
_cell.length_c   1.000
_cell.angle_alpha   90.00
_cell.angle_beta   90.00
_cell.angle_gamma   90.00
#
_symmetry.space_group_name_H-M   'P 1'
#
loop_
_entity.id
_entity.type
_entity.pdbx_description
1 polymer ?
#
loop_
_entity_poly.entity_id
_entity_poly.type
_entity_poly.pdbx_seq_one_letter_code
_entity_poly.pdbx_strand_id
1 'polypeptide(L)'
;MSNTRAAHEGLSADENDAEDFVHRRKPRKMRQSHRYILTFLIIASAAGGVAFHYANTVAPVVAKLPDASVQKHSLPGITSSTEPSPKAEARPQTLPECIGPDNLIDEAVVTCRFGKNQKAVTGSTAQGMVSARYMSQYKAQQQMHPPKLAAAQFIESAIVWQWDRKRTYRAEWVITDNQIDDTSVCRNWRGGSIEYRECRKGAKVYFKEQCKRLAESASRQRYCSAASGFSPLG
;
A
#
# COMPACT_ATOMS: atom_id res chain seq x y z
N MET A 1 -31.37 -39.59 -49.56
CA MET A 1 -31.93 -38.63 -48.58
C MET A 1 -31.77 -39.23 -47.19
N SER A 2 -31.32 -38.40 -46.24
CA SER A 2 -31.37 -38.60 -44.78
C SER A 2 -30.29 -39.49 -44.16
N ASN A 3 -29.67 -39.16 -43.03
CA ASN A 3 -29.42 -37.88 -42.34
C ASN A 3 -28.37 -38.20 -41.24
N THR A 4 -27.27 -37.45 -41.18
CA THR A 4 -26.28 -37.50 -40.10
C THR A 4 -26.92 -36.97 -38.80
N ARG A 5 -26.88 -37.74 -37.72
CA ARG A 5 -27.19 -37.23 -36.37
C ARG A 5 -26.09 -37.61 -35.38
N ALA A 6 -25.54 -36.54 -34.81
CA ALA A 6 -24.53 -36.52 -33.77
C ALA A 6 -25.02 -37.18 -32.49
N ALA A 7 -24.15 -38.00 -31.88
CA ALA A 7 -24.30 -38.44 -30.50
C ALA A 7 -23.64 -37.37 -29.60
N HIS A 8 -24.47 -36.59 -28.91
CA HIS A 8 -24.07 -35.83 -27.74
C HIS A 8 -24.29 -36.74 -26.52
N GLU A 9 -23.22 -37.33 -26.01
CA GLU A 9 -23.24 -37.97 -24.70
C GLU A 9 -23.23 -36.89 -23.61
N GLY A 10 -24.34 -36.77 -22.90
CA GLY A 10 -24.44 -35.97 -21.69
C GLY A 10 -23.79 -36.71 -20.52
N LEU A 11 -22.66 -36.20 -20.04
CA LEU A 11 -22.13 -36.55 -18.73
C LEU A 11 -23.00 -35.88 -17.66
N SER A 12 -24.03 -36.60 -17.21
CA SER A 12 -24.72 -36.33 -15.95
C SER A 12 -23.87 -36.94 -14.83
N ALA A 13 -23.24 -36.09 -14.01
CA ALA A 13 -22.60 -36.55 -12.78
C ALA A 13 -23.69 -36.97 -11.79
N ASP A 14 -23.72 -38.26 -11.47
CA ASP A 14 -24.64 -38.85 -10.50
C ASP A 14 -24.30 -38.37 -9.09
N GLU A 15 -25.31 -37.93 -8.35
CA GLU A 15 -25.19 -37.26 -7.04
C GLU A 15 -24.96 -38.25 -5.89
N ASN A 16 -24.66 -39.52 -6.20
CA ASN A 16 -24.62 -40.65 -5.27
C ASN A 16 -23.23 -41.03 -4.73
N ASP A 17 -22.14 -40.40 -5.18
CA ASP A 17 -20.78 -40.72 -4.71
C ASP A 17 -20.36 -39.96 -3.42
N ALA A 18 -21.27 -39.19 -2.81
CA ALA A 18 -20.97 -38.31 -1.66
C ALA A 18 -20.94 -39.04 -0.30
N GLU A 19 -21.49 -40.25 -0.19
CA GLU A 19 -21.76 -40.88 1.12
C GLU A 19 -20.58 -41.74 1.66
N ASP A 20 -19.58 -42.07 0.84
CA ASP A 20 -18.55 -43.05 1.25
C ASP A 20 -17.34 -42.44 2.02
N PHE A 21 -17.33 -41.13 2.26
CA PHE A 21 -16.19 -40.43 2.91
C PHE A 21 -16.27 -40.32 4.44
N VAL A 22 -17.26 -40.90 5.11
CA VAL A 22 -17.49 -40.64 6.55
C VAL A 22 -16.72 -41.57 7.50
N HIS A 23 -16.21 -42.72 7.06
CA HIS A 23 -15.61 -43.71 7.99
C HIS A 23 -14.08 -43.84 7.93
N ARG A 24 -13.32 -42.80 8.31
CA ARG A 24 -11.96 -43.00 8.88
C ARG A 24 -11.33 -41.81 9.63
N ARG A 25 -12.02 -41.24 10.62
CA ARG A 25 -11.34 -40.43 11.67
C ARG A 25 -10.82 -41.35 12.79
N LYS A 26 -9.56 -41.81 12.69
CA LYS A 26 -8.85 -42.36 13.86
C LYS A 26 -8.54 -41.21 14.85
N PRO A 27 -8.80 -41.35 16.16
CA PRO A 27 -8.52 -40.28 17.12
C PRO A 27 -7.02 -40.19 17.40
N ARG A 28 -6.33 -39.28 16.70
CA ARG A 28 -4.94 -38.86 17.01
C ARG A 28 -4.84 -37.94 18.24
N LYS A 29 -5.92 -37.79 19.02
CA LYS A 29 -6.04 -36.81 20.11
C LYS A 29 -5.44 -37.25 21.45
N MET A 30 -5.22 -38.55 21.70
CA MET A 30 -4.78 -39.03 23.03
C MET A 30 -3.27 -38.80 23.31
N ARG A 31 -2.43 -38.76 22.27
CA ARG A 31 -0.98 -38.51 22.43
C ARG A 31 -0.63 -37.03 22.60
N GLN A 32 -1.50 -36.12 22.16
CA GLN A 32 -1.23 -34.69 22.20
C GLN A 32 -1.66 -34.05 23.53
N SER A 33 -2.76 -34.54 24.13
CA SER A 33 -3.23 -34.09 25.45
C SER A 33 -2.21 -34.37 26.57
N HIS A 34 -1.58 -35.55 26.56
CA HIS A 34 -0.57 -35.91 27.57
C HIS A 34 0.67 -35.00 27.52
N ARG A 35 1.09 -34.58 26.32
CA ARG A 35 2.21 -33.64 26.16
C ARG A 35 1.88 -32.26 26.72
N TYR A 36 0.66 -31.76 26.46
CA TYR A 36 0.22 -30.48 27.03
C TYR A 36 0.12 -30.54 28.56
N ILE A 37 -0.44 -31.62 29.12
CA ILE A 37 -0.55 -31.81 30.58
C ILE A 37 0.83 -31.77 31.23
N LEU A 38 1.82 -32.51 30.69
CA LEU A 38 3.18 -32.50 31.22
C LEU A 38 3.83 -31.11 31.13
N THR A 39 3.64 -30.38 30.01
CA THR A 39 4.17 -29.01 29.91
C THR A 39 3.52 -28.05 30.91
N PHE A 40 2.22 -28.18 31.16
CA PHE A 40 1.53 -27.34 32.15
C PHE A 40 2.05 -27.61 33.58
N LEU A 41 2.32 -28.87 33.94
CA LEU A 41 2.86 -29.22 35.26
C LEU A 41 4.28 -28.66 35.47
N ILE A 42 5.13 -28.67 34.44
CA ILE A 42 6.47 -28.08 34.50
C ILE A 42 6.41 -26.56 34.66
N ILE A 43 5.52 -25.89 33.92
CA ILE A 43 5.37 -24.43 34.02
C ILE A 43 4.79 -24.03 35.38
N ALA A 44 3.79 -24.76 35.88
CA ALA A 44 3.19 -24.50 37.19
C ALA A 44 4.20 -24.68 38.35
N SER A 45 5.05 -25.70 38.29
CA SER A 45 6.09 -25.91 39.31
C SER A 45 7.19 -24.84 39.24
N ALA A 46 7.61 -24.43 38.05
CA ALA A 46 8.57 -23.33 37.89
C ALA A 46 8.00 -21.98 38.39
N ALA A 47 6.76 -21.65 38.03
CA ALA A 47 6.09 -20.43 38.48
C ALA A 47 5.87 -20.41 39.99
N GLY A 48 5.49 -21.56 40.58
CA GLY A 48 5.36 -21.71 42.03
C GLY A 48 6.68 -21.52 42.78
N GLY A 49 7.78 -22.07 42.24
CA GLY A 49 9.12 -21.89 42.80
C GLY A 49 9.59 -20.43 42.76
N VAL A 50 9.32 -19.72 41.67
CA VAL A 50 9.64 -18.29 41.53
C VAL A 50 8.78 -17.44 42.48
N ALA A 51 7.48 -17.67 42.56
CA ALA A 51 6.59 -16.93 43.45
C ALA A 51 6.98 -17.09 44.95
N PHE A 52 7.37 -18.30 45.36
CA PHE A 52 7.85 -18.55 46.73
C PHE A 52 9.16 -17.81 47.04
N HIS A 53 10.06 -17.70 46.05
CA HIS A 53 11.30 -16.92 46.19
C HIS A 53 11.06 -15.40 46.24
N TYR A 54 10.12 -14.88 45.45
CA TYR A 54 9.77 -13.46 45.44
C TYR A 54 8.99 -13.03 46.69
N ALA A 55 8.11 -13.89 47.23
CA ALA A 55 7.38 -13.62 48.47
C ALA A 55 8.31 -13.52 49.68
N ASN A 56 9.43 -14.25 49.69
CA ASN A 56 10.41 -14.23 50.78
C ASN A 56 11.46 -13.10 50.66
N THR A 57 11.46 -12.28 49.60
CA THR A 57 12.57 -11.33 49.34
C THR A 57 12.16 -9.88 49.10
N VAL A 58 10.87 -9.50 49.12
CA VAL A 58 10.47 -8.11 48.80
C VAL A 58 9.44 -7.56 49.78
N ALA A 59 9.87 -6.63 50.64
CA ALA A 59 8.97 -5.70 51.35
C ALA A 59 8.54 -4.58 50.38
N PRO A 60 7.25 -4.17 50.34
CA PRO A 60 6.81 -3.15 49.40
C PRO A 60 7.14 -1.74 49.90
N VAL A 61 8.03 -1.04 49.19
CA VAL A 61 8.22 0.41 49.32
C VAL A 61 7.15 1.10 48.47
N VAL A 62 6.21 1.77 49.14
CA VAL A 62 5.23 2.68 48.53
C VAL A 62 5.92 4.01 48.23
N ALA A 63 5.84 4.48 46.98
CA ALA A 63 6.17 5.86 46.64
C ALA A 63 5.14 6.44 45.66
N LYS A 64 4.70 7.65 46.00
CA LYS A 64 3.52 8.39 45.58
C LYS A 64 3.85 9.33 44.40
N LEU A 65 2.91 9.48 43.47
CA LEU A 65 2.93 10.46 42.36
C LEU A 65 2.94 11.91 42.90
N PRO A 66 3.34 12.92 42.09
CA PRO A 66 2.29 13.68 41.39
C PRO A 66 2.64 14.27 40.00
N ASP A 67 1.56 14.53 39.28
CA ASP A 67 1.38 15.30 38.04
C ASP A 67 1.93 16.74 38.07
N ALA A 68 2.31 17.26 36.89
CA ALA A 68 2.33 18.70 36.65
C ALA A 68 1.99 19.04 35.17
N SER A 69 1.19 20.09 35.02
CA SER A 69 0.38 20.51 33.88
C SER A 69 1.00 21.58 32.98
N VAL A 70 0.69 21.50 31.67
CA VAL A 70 0.25 22.54 30.69
C VAL A 70 0.75 24.00 30.83
N GLN A 71 1.28 24.59 29.75
CA GLN A 71 0.98 25.97 29.31
C GLN A 71 1.03 26.17 27.77
N LYS A 72 -0.03 26.75 27.20
CA LYS A 72 -0.17 27.29 25.83
C LYS A 72 0.25 28.76 25.80
N HIS A 73 0.90 29.23 24.73
CA HIS A 73 1.17 30.65 24.49
C HIS A 73 0.70 31.10 23.10
N SER A 74 0.22 32.34 23.06
CA SER A 74 -0.62 32.98 22.04
C SER A 74 0.17 33.91 21.09
N LEU A 75 -0.47 34.23 19.95
CA LEU A 75 -0.10 35.12 18.84
C LEU A 75 0.15 36.61 19.23
N PRO A 76 0.78 37.43 18.36
CA PRO A 76 0.04 38.34 17.45
C PRO A 76 0.70 38.43 16.04
N GLY A 77 0.09 38.82 14.91
CA GLY A 77 -0.88 39.88 14.60
C GLY A 77 -0.16 40.97 13.78
N ILE A 78 -0.22 40.94 12.43
CA ILE A 78 0.37 41.98 11.55
C ILE A 78 -0.63 42.42 10.47
N THR A 79 -0.69 43.74 10.32
CA THR A 79 -1.69 44.58 9.66
C THR A 79 -1.42 44.83 8.17
N SER A 80 -2.51 45.15 7.47
CA SER A 80 -2.74 45.63 6.10
C SER A 80 -1.80 46.71 5.52
N SER A 81 -1.60 46.72 4.19
CA SER A 81 -1.46 47.93 3.36
C SER A 81 -1.52 47.66 1.83
N THR A 82 -2.61 48.13 1.22
CA THR A 82 -2.75 49.07 0.08
C THR A 82 -1.96 48.91 -1.24
N GLU A 83 -2.75 48.84 -2.31
CA GLU A 83 -2.51 48.95 -3.77
C GLU A 83 -2.07 50.35 -4.24
N PRO A 84 -1.38 50.46 -5.40
CA PRO A 84 -1.87 51.41 -6.41
C PRO A 84 -1.81 50.90 -7.86
N SER A 85 -2.89 51.16 -8.59
CA SER A 85 -3.08 51.00 -10.03
C SER A 85 -2.57 52.24 -10.81
N PRO A 86 -1.97 52.07 -12.02
CA PRO A 86 -1.84 53.14 -12.99
C PRO A 86 -2.60 52.89 -14.30
N LYS A 87 -3.58 53.76 -14.54
CA LYS A 87 -3.92 54.52 -15.77
C LYS A 87 -3.73 53.88 -17.17
N ALA A 88 -4.90 53.60 -17.77
CA ALA A 88 -5.34 53.90 -19.15
C ALA A 88 -4.32 53.86 -20.31
N GLU A 89 -4.33 52.75 -21.03
CA GLU A 89 -3.60 52.51 -22.28
C GLU A 89 -4.41 52.98 -23.50
N ALA A 90 -3.72 53.64 -24.44
CA ALA A 90 -4.31 54.18 -25.66
C ALA A 90 -4.83 53.03 -26.57
N ARG A 91 -6.04 53.22 -27.12
CA ARG A 91 -6.71 52.25 -28.00
C ARG A 91 -5.86 51.97 -29.26
N PRO A 92 -5.42 50.72 -29.52
CA PRO A 92 -4.70 50.38 -30.73
C PRO A 92 -5.60 50.50 -31.96
N GLN A 93 -5.07 51.05 -33.06
CA GLN A 93 -5.76 51.19 -34.34
C GLN A 93 -6.12 49.80 -34.91
N THR A 94 -7.22 49.72 -35.65
CA THR A 94 -7.72 48.41 -36.13
C THR A 94 -6.88 47.92 -37.31
N LEU A 95 -6.68 46.59 -37.42
CA LEU A 95 -5.89 46.00 -38.52
C LEU A 95 -6.30 46.46 -39.94
N PRO A 96 -7.60 46.63 -40.26
CA PRO A 96 -8.02 47.06 -41.59
C PRO A 96 -7.59 48.50 -41.95
N GLU A 97 -7.35 49.36 -40.96
CA GLU A 97 -6.90 50.75 -41.18
C GLU A 97 -5.40 50.84 -41.52
N CYS A 98 -4.61 49.83 -41.12
CA CYS A 98 -3.16 49.83 -41.28
C CYS A 98 -2.66 48.91 -42.40
N ILE A 99 -3.51 48.08 -42.99
CA ILE A 99 -3.10 47.13 -44.04
C ILE A 99 -3.22 47.79 -45.42
N GLY A 100 -2.13 47.75 -46.19
CA GLY A 100 -2.11 48.27 -47.56
C GLY A 100 -2.88 47.37 -48.55
N PRO A 101 -3.07 47.83 -49.80
CA PRO A 101 -3.81 47.10 -50.84
C PRO A 101 -3.21 45.72 -51.17
N ASP A 102 -1.92 45.54 -50.88
CA ASP A 102 -1.18 44.31 -51.19
C ASP A 102 -1.32 43.23 -50.10
N ASN A 103 -2.09 43.48 -49.03
CA ASN A 103 -2.30 42.59 -47.88
C ASN A 103 -1.01 42.10 -47.19
N LEU A 104 0.13 42.73 -47.47
CA LEU A 104 1.42 42.36 -46.92
C LEU A 104 1.63 43.03 -45.55
N ILE A 105 1.93 42.23 -44.52
CA ILE A 105 2.18 42.72 -43.15
C ILE A 105 3.66 43.09 -43.04
N ASP A 106 3.97 44.33 -43.39
CA ASP A 106 5.32 44.89 -43.29
C ASP A 106 5.54 45.66 -41.98
N GLU A 107 6.80 46.02 -41.70
CA GLU A 107 7.20 46.81 -40.52
C GLU A 107 6.40 48.13 -40.39
N ALA A 108 5.95 48.70 -41.50
CA ALA A 108 5.06 49.87 -41.54
C ALA A 108 3.67 49.58 -40.96
N VAL A 109 3.10 48.40 -41.20
CA VAL A 109 1.80 47.96 -40.66
C VAL A 109 1.90 47.75 -39.16
N VAL A 110 3.00 47.13 -38.70
CA VAL A 110 3.31 46.96 -37.28
C VAL A 110 3.45 48.31 -36.58
N THR A 111 4.16 49.24 -37.21
CA THR A 111 4.38 50.59 -36.67
C THR A 111 3.11 51.45 -36.67
N CYS A 112 2.24 51.30 -37.67
CA CYS A 112 0.93 51.94 -37.72
C CYS A 112 0.03 51.45 -36.59
N ARG A 113 -0.01 50.13 -36.37
CA ARG A 113 -0.89 49.52 -35.37
C ARG A 113 -0.41 49.69 -33.93
N PHE A 114 0.90 49.61 -33.70
CA PHE A 114 1.50 49.53 -32.36
C PHE A 114 2.43 50.72 -32.03
N GLY A 115 2.62 51.67 -32.94
CA GLY A 115 3.54 52.80 -32.77
C GLY A 115 5.01 52.42 -32.98
N LYS A 116 5.96 53.32 -32.66
CA LYS A 116 7.40 53.04 -32.76
C LYS A 116 7.76 51.89 -31.83
N ASN A 117 7.95 50.71 -32.41
CA ASN A 117 8.33 49.48 -31.74
C ASN A 117 9.51 49.76 -30.79
N GLN A 118 9.34 49.51 -29.48
CA GLN A 118 10.47 49.52 -28.56
C GLN A 118 11.45 48.44 -29.05
N LYS A 119 12.59 48.88 -29.59
CA LYS A 119 13.68 48.00 -30.05
C LYS A 119 13.93 46.98 -28.93
N ALA A 120 13.87 45.69 -29.24
CA ALA A 120 14.00 44.63 -28.24
C ALA A 120 15.21 44.91 -27.35
N VAL A 121 14.95 45.26 -26.09
CA VAL A 121 15.99 45.56 -25.12
C VAL A 121 16.68 44.23 -24.83
N THR A 122 17.78 43.97 -25.54
CA THR A 122 18.73 42.90 -25.25
C THR A 122 19.36 43.21 -23.90
N GLY A 123 18.68 42.80 -22.83
CA GLY A 123 19.04 43.16 -21.46
C GLY A 123 17.87 43.16 -20.46
N SER A 124 16.62 43.06 -20.93
CA SER A 124 15.51 42.80 -20.00
C SER A 124 15.61 41.36 -19.51
N THR A 125 16.11 41.17 -18.29
CA THR A 125 15.86 39.93 -17.55
C THR A 125 14.35 39.87 -17.36
N ALA A 126 13.64 39.17 -18.24
CA ALA A 126 12.23 38.87 -18.05
C ALA A 126 12.12 38.03 -16.77
N GLN A 127 12.03 38.72 -15.64
CA GLN A 127 11.76 38.12 -14.35
C GLN A 127 10.30 37.71 -14.43
N GLY A 128 10.04 36.40 -14.53
CA GLY A 128 8.68 35.90 -14.44
C GLY A 128 8.00 36.46 -13.18
N MET A 129 6.67 36.52 -13.15
CA MET A 129 5.87 37.11 -12.07
C MET A 129 6.07 36.46 -10.68
N VAL A 130 7.03 35.56 -10.53
CA VAL A 130 7.33 34.81 -9.34
C VAL A 130 8.71 35.20 -8.84
N SER A 131 8.79 35.64 -7.58
CA SER A 131 10.05 36.02 -6.96
C SER A 131 11.06 34.88 -7.00
N ALA A 132 12.34 35.21 -7.15
CA ALA A 132 13.43 34.24 -7.09
C ALA A 132 13.38 33.41 -5.78
N ARG A 133 12.98 34.07 -4.68
CA ARG A 133 12.79 33.43 -3.37
C ARG A 133 11.69 32.36 -3.40
N TYR A 134 10.53 32.67 -3.98
CA TYR A 134 9.44 31.69 -4.11
C TYR A 134 9.89 30.49 -4.96
N MET A 135 10.56 30.72 -6.08
CA MET A 135 11.09 29.64 -6.92
C MET A 135 12.12 28.78 -6.21
N SER A 136 13.00 29.39 -5.40
CA SER A 136 13.99 28.65 -4.59
C SER A 136 13.32 27.78 -3.54
N GLN A 137 12.30 28.29 -2.86
CA GLN A 137 11.55 27.56 -1.84
C GLN A 137 10.74 26.42 -2.47
N TYR A 138 10.08 26.68 -3.59
CA TYR A 138 9.31 25.67 -4.32
C TYR A 138 10.21 24.54 -4.84
N LYS A 139 11.37 24.86 -5.42
CA LYS A 139 12.36 23.85 -5.83
C LYS A 139 12.91 23.05 -4.65
N ALA A 140 13.23 23.71 -3.53
CA ALA A 140 13.68 23.02 -2.32
C ALA A 140 12.59 22.06 -1.78
N GLN A 141 11.33 22.46 -1.87
CA GLN A 141 10.19 21.66 -1.43
C GLN A 141 9.90 20.48 -2.38
N GLN A 142 10.12 20.63 -3.68
CA GLN A 142 10.05 19.52 -4.65
C GLN A 142 11.18 18.50 -4.46
N GLN A 143 12.39 18.95 -4.10
CA GLN A 143 13.53 18.07 -3.84
C GLN A 143 13.41 17.30 -2.52
N MET A 144 12.59 17.81 -1.60
CA MET A 144 12.15 17.10 -0.41
C MET A 144 11.06 16.08 -0.79
N HIS A 145 11.41 15.09 -1.62
CA HIS A 145 10.64 13.85 -1.58
C HIS A 145 10.65 13.39 -0.12
N PRO A 146 9.50 13.17 0.52
CA PRO A 146 9.50 12.60 1.86
C PRO A 146 10.36 11.34 1.78
N PRO A 147 11.34 11.15 2.68
CA PRO A 147 12.01 9.86 2.72
C PRO A 147 10.89 8.84 2.77
N LYS A 148 10.84 7.94 1.79
CA LYS A 148 10.01 6.74 1.91
C LYS A 148 10.50 6.15 3.22
N LEU A 149 9.76 6.37 4.31
CA LEU A 149 9.93 5.64 5.56
C LEU A 149 10.11 4.22 5.09
N ALA A 150 11.30 3.65 5.30
CA ALA A 150 11.60 2.33 4.81
C ALA A 150 10.51 1.44 5.38
N ALA A 151 9.54 1.11 4.52
CA ALA A 151 8.37 0.34 4.89
C ALA A 151 8.90 -0.86 5.65
N ALA A 152 8.43 -1.08 6.87
CA ALA A 152 8.97 -2.15 7.70
C ALA A 152 8.71 -3.48 6.96
N GLN A 153 9.74 -3.97 6.27
CA GLN A 153 9.67 -5.21 5.53
C GLN A 153 9.96 -6.33 6.51
N PHE A 154 9.03 -7.27 6.62
CA PHE A 154 9.26 -8.47 7.40
C PHE A 154 8.85 -9.71 6.62
N ILE A 155 9.56 -10.81 6.87
CA ILE A 155 9.30 -12.09 6.23
C ILE A 155 8.41 -12.90 7.16
N GLU A 156 7.32 -13.43 6.63
CA GLU A 156 6.46 -14.39 7.32
C GLU A 156 6.49 -15.72 6.58
N SER A 157 6.35 -16.81 7.35
CA SER A 157 6.34 -18.15 6.80
C SER A 157 5.19 -18.97 7.37
N ALA A 158 4.57 -19.80 6.53
CA ALA A 158 3.53 -20.71 6.94
C ALA A 158 3.65 -22.05 6.21
N ILE A 159 3.03 -23.08 6.81
CA ILE A 159 2.83 -24.37 6.15
C ILE A 159 1.51 -24.30 5.39
N VAL A 160 1.60 -24.39 4.06
CA VAL A 160 0.45 -24.40 3.16
C VAL A 160 0.20 -25.82 2.67
N TRP A 161 -1.07 -26.18 2.56
CA TRP A 161 -1.45 -27.44 1.94
C TRP A 161 -1.35 -27.31 0.43
N GLN A 162 -0.91 -28.37 -0.23
CA GLN A 162 -1.15 -28.54 -1.65
C GLN A 162 -2.66 -28.43 -1.91
N TRP A 163 -3.05 -27.95 -3.09
CA TRP A 163 -4.47 -27.77 -3.43
C TRP A 163 -5.28 -29.07 -3.32
N ASP A 164 -4.64 -30.22 -3.60
CA ASP A 164 -5.20 -31.58 -3.47
C ASP A 164 -5.11 -32.15 -2.03
N ARG A 165 -4.55 -31.39 -1.09
CA ARG A 165 -4.33 -31.74 0.33
C ARG A 165 -3.47 -32.98 0.57
N LYS A 166 -2.70 -33.45 -0.41
CA LYS A 166 -1.85 -34.66 -0.25
C LYS A 166 -0.50 -34.37 0.36
N ARG A 167 0.05 -33.18 0.11
CA ARG A 167 1.34 -32.72 0.64
C ARG A 167 1.23 -31.33 1.23
N THR A 168 2.26 -30.94 1.99
CA THR A 168 2.42 -29.60 2.52
C THR A 168 3.70 -28.97 1.99
N TYR A 169 3.67 -27.65 1.82
CA TYR A 169 4.82 -26.85 1.41
C TYR A 169 5.08 -25.78 2.46
N ARG A 170 6.35 -25.46 2.68
CA ARG A 170 6.73 -24.26 3.42
C ARG A 170 6.68 -23.07 2.47
N ALA A 171 5.79 -22.14 2.73
CA ALA A 171 5.65 -20.91 1.98
C ALA A 171 6.26 -19.76 2.79
N GLU A 172 7.03 -18.92 2.13
CA GLU A 172 7.52 -17.65 2.66
C GLU A 172 7.03 -16.49 1.80
N TRP A 173 6.78 -15.35 2.43
CA TRP A 173 6.45 -14.11 1.74
C TRP A 173 6.90 -12.89 2.55
N VAL A 174 7.11 -11.79 1.87
CA VAL A 174 7.46 -10.49 2.43
C VAL A 174 6.18 -9.70 2.63
N ILE A 175 6.08 -9.00 3.76
CA ILE A 175 5.04 -8.02 4.04
C ILE A 175 5.67 -6.63 4.03
N THR A 176 5.09 -5.73 3.24
CA THR A 176 5.49 -4.32 3.12
C THR A 176 4.26 -3.48 3.44
N ASP A 177 4.36 -2.55 4.39
CA ASP A 177 3.24 -1.66 4.78
C ASP A 177 1.93 -2.40 5.10
N ASN A 178 2.04 -3.52 5.83
CA ASN A 178 0.91 -4.40 6.16
C ASN A 178 0.19 -4.97 4.91
N GLN A 179 0.88 -5.10 3.79
CA GLN A 179 0.41 -5.79 2.60
C GLN A 179 1.37 -6.91 2.22
N ILE A 180 0.84 -8.08 1.85
CA ILE A 180 1.67 -9.19 1.37
C ILE A 180 2.12 -8.86 -0.06
N ASP A 181 3.43 -8.94 -0.32
CA ASP A 181 3.97 -8.84 -1.67
C ASP A 181 3.73 -10.14 -2.43
N ASP A 182 2.80 -10.10 -3.39
CA ASP A 182 2.39 -11.25 -4.21
C ASP A 182 3.54 -11.91 -4.98
N THR A 183 4.57 -11.16 -5.33
CA THR A 183 5.74 -11.68 -6.07
C THR A 183 6.70 -12.43 -5.14
N SER A 184 6.65 -12.14 -3.84
CA SER A 184 7.51 -12.75 -2.83
C SER A 184 7.05 -14.14 -2.41
N VAL A 185 5.78 -14.48 -2.66
CA VAL A 185 5.15 -15.73 -2.20
C VAL A 185 5.86 -16.95 -2.80
N CYS A 186 6.32 -17.84 -1.91
CA CYS A 186 7.02 -19.09 -2.24
C CYS A 186 8.38 -18.90 -2.93
N ARG A 187 9.03 -17.74 -2.80
CA ARG A 187 10.38 -17.49 -3.35
C ARG A 187 11.50 -18.34 -2.74
N ASN A 188 11.21 -19.06 -1.66
CA ASN A 188 12.11 -20.07 -1.09
C ASN A 188 12.26 -21.32 -1.98
N TRP A 189 11.38 -21.50 -2.98
CA TRP A 189 11.46 -22.54 -3.99
C TRP A 189 12.01 -21.99 -5.31
N ARG A 190 12.68 -22.84 -6.10
CA ARG A 190 13.20 -22.45 -7.42
C ARG A 190 12.06 -22.06 -8.35
N GLY A 191 12.13 -20.87 -8.93
CA GLY A 191 11.14 -20.39 -9.90
C GLY A 191 10.93 -21.40 -11.04
N GLY A 192 9.66 -21.65 -11.39
CA GLY A 192 9.27 -22.60 -12.43
C GLY A 192 9.19 -24.07 -12.01
N SER A 193 9.69 -24.44 -10.83
CA SER A 193 9.56 -25.80 -10.27
C SER A 193 8.10 -26.18 -9.98
N ILE A 194 7.85 -27.50 -9.86
CA ILE A 194 6.53 -28.01 -9.46
C ILE A 194 6.21 -27.53 -8.05
N GLU A 195 7.18 -27.58 -7.15
CA GLU A 195 7.07 -27.12 -5.76
C GLU A 195 6.69 -25.65 -5.69
N TYR A 196 7.31 -24.79 -6.51
CA TYR A 196 6.96 -23.37 -6.58
C TYR A 196 5.50 -23.16 -7.02
N ARG A 197 5.06 -23.81 -8.09
CA ARG A 197 3.69 -23.67 -8.62
C ARG A 197 2.65 -24.20 -7.64
N GLU A 198 2.90 -25.37 -7.06
CA GLU A 198 1.99 -26.01 -6.09
C GLU A 198 1.96 -25.24 -4.76
N CYS A 199 3.09 -24.70 -4.31
CA CYS A 199 3.15 -23.82 -3.14
C CYS A 199 2.31 -22.56 -3.35
N ARG A 200 2.41 -21.90 -4.52
CA ARG A 200 1.61 -20.70 -4.81
C ARG A 200 0.11 -21.01 -4.91
N LYS A 201 -0.29 -22.12 -5.55
CA LYS A 201 -1.69 -22.57 -5.53
C LYS A 201 -2.19 -22.80 -4.10
N GLY A 202 -1.40 -23.49 -3.28
CA GLY A 202 -1.71 -23.73 -1.86
C GLY A 202 -1.80 -22.45 -1.04
N ALA A 203 -0.88 -21.50 -1.29
CA ALA A 203 -0.85 -20.20 -0.61
C ALA A 203 -2.11 -19.38 -0.89
N LYS A 204 -2.65 -19.41 -2.12
CA LYS A 204 -3.93 -18.74 -2.44
C LYS A 204 -5.08 -19.26 -1.57
N VAL A 205 -5.17 -20.58 -1.42
CA VAL A 205 -6.18 -21.22 -0.56
C VAL A 205 -5.94 -20.83 0.90
N TYR A 206 -4.69 -20.88 1.36
CA TYR A 206 -4.31 -20.50 2.71
C TYR A 206 -4.70 -19.05 3.04
N PHE A 207 -4.40 -18.08 2.18
CA PHE A 207 -4.78 -16.68 2.39
C PHE A 207 -6.30 -16.51 2.46
N LYS A 208 -7.06 -17.21 1.61
CA LYS A 208 -8.53 -17.23 1.65
C LYS A 208 -9.05 -17.81 2.97
N GLU A 209 -8.43 -18.86 3.48
CA GLU A 209 -8.78 -19.44 4.78
C GLU A 209 -8.44 -18.52 5.95
N GLN A 210 -7.26 -17.89 5.95
CA GLN A 210 -6.89 -16.92 7.00
C GLN A 210 -7.79 -15.70 6.98
N CYS A 211 -8.12 -15.18 5.79
CA CYS A 211 -9.09 -14.11 5.63
C CYS A 211 -10.43 -14.46 6.26
N LYS A 212 -10.93 -15.70 6.12
CA LYS A 212 -12.19 -16.13 6.73
C LYS A 212 -12.08 -16.38 8.24
N ARG A 213 -10.96 -16.96 8.68
CA ARG A 213 -10.76 -17.44 10.06
C ARG A 213 -10.45 -16.31 11.04
N LEU A 214 -9.69 -15.32 10.62
CA LEU A 214 -9.24 -14.24 11.50
C LEU A 214 -10.38 -13.24 11.76
N ALA A 215 -10.46 -12.73 12.99
CA ALA A 215 -11.33 -11.61 13.34
C ALA A 215 -10.83 -10.31 12.72
N GLU A 216 -11.70 -9.28 12.67
CA GLU A 216 -11.37 -7.96 12.14
C GLU A 216 -10.10 -7.39 12.80
N SER A 217 -9.04 -7.29 11.99
CA SER A 217 -7.70 -6.93 12.42
C SER A 217 -6.86 -6.53 11.21
N ALA A 218 -5.77 -5.79 11.44
CA ALA A 218 -4.78 -5.47 10.40
C ALA A 218 -4.28 -6.74 9.69
N SER A 219 -4.10 -7.84 10.45
CA SER A 219 -3.73 -9.17 9.94
C SER A 219 -4.79 -9.77 9.02
N ARG A 220 -6.08 -9.66 9.35
CA ARG A 220 -7.15 -10.12 8.46
C ARG A 220 -7.15 -9.34 7.14
N GLN A 221 -7.03 -8.01 7.20
CA GLN A 221 -7.04 -7.15 6.01
C GLN A 221 -5.92 -7.50 5.03
N ARG A 222 -4.71 -7.78 5.52
CA ARG A 222 -3.58 -8.22 4.67
C ARG A 222 -3.78 -9.59 4.03
N TYR A 223 -4.39 -10.54 4.75
CA TYR A 223 -4.72 -11.84 4.18
C TYR A 223 -5.88 -11.76 3.18
N CYS A 224 -6.88 -10.91 3.43
CA CYS A 224 -7.99 -10.72 2.51
C CYS A 224 -7.58 -10.00 1.22
N SER A 225 -6.72 -8.99 1.30
CA SER A 225 -6.17 -8.32 0.12
C SER A 225 -5.30 -9.26 -0.73
N ALA A 226 -4.47 -10.09 -0.11
CA ALA A 226 -3.75 -11.14 -0.83
C ALA A 226 -4.72 -12.20 -1.40
N ALA A 227 -5.74 -12.59 -0.64
CA ALA A 227 -6.73 -13.57 -1.10
C ALA A 227 -7.53 -13.10 -2.32
N SER A 228 -7.70 -11.79 -2.55
CA SER A 228 -8.28 -11.24 -3.79
C SER A 228 -7.22 -11.00 -4.86
N GLY A 229 -6.12 -10.29 -4.57
CA GLY A 229 -5.13 -9.84 -5.55
C GLY A 229 -4.15 -10.89 -6.06
N PHE A 230 -3.75 -11.84 -5.21
CA PHE A 230 -2.67 -12.79 -5.53
C PHE A 230 -3.02 -13.75 -6.68
N SER A 231 -2.25 -13.76 -7.77
CA SER A 231 -2.39 -14.78 -8.82
C SER A 231 -1.39 -15.92 -8.61
N PRO A 232 -1.83 -17.18 -8.40
CA PRO A 232 -0.92 -18.30 -8.16
C PRO A 232 -0.12 -18.73 -9.40
N LEU A 233 -0.50 -18.26 -10.60
CA LEU A 233 0.24 -18.52 -11.84
C LEU A 233 1.34 -17.49 -12.11
N GLY A 234 1.27 -16.32 -11.46
CA GLY A 234 2.18 -15.20 -11.70
C GLY A 234 1.56 -14.31 -12.75
#